data_AF-A0A2D6E205-F1
#
_entry.id   AF-A0A2D6E205-F1
#
_cell.length_a   1.000
_cell.length_b   1.000
_cell.length_c   1.000
_cell.angle_alpha   90.00
_cell.angle_beta   90.00
_cell.angle_gamma   90.00
#
_symmetry.space_group_name_H-M   'P 1'
#
loop_
_entity.id
_entity.type
_entity.pdbx_description
1 polymer ?
#
loop_
_entity_poly.entity_id
_entity_poly.type
_entity_poly.pdbx_seq_one_letter_code
_entity_poly.pdbx_strand_id
1 'polypeptide(L)'
;MKNCNIFQFFIKWLLFLVGTLYIFVEKFRRYPNEEKDNILGLPIDEEFQDMSRFELCTFMDDYMPRKGFWELNSTTKIRLGAQLLKNKEG
;
A
#
# COMPACT_ATOMS: atom_id res chain seq x y z
N MET A 1 36.61 8.28 8.66
CA MET A 1 35.18 8.17 8.24
C MET A 1 34.38 7.40 9.29
N LYS A 2 33.83 8.04 10.33
CA LYS A 2 33.00 7.36 11.37
C LYS A 2 31.74 8.16 11.81
N ASN A 3 31.21 9.03 10.95
CA ASN A 3 30.00 9.81 11.25
C ASN A 3 28.73 9.33 10.52
N CYS A 4 28.80 8.25 9.74
CA CYS A 4 27.68 7.82 8.87
C CYS A 4 26.56 7.08 9.64
N ASN A 5 26.86 6.45 10.78
CA ASN A 5 25.92 5.53 11.45
C ASN A 5 24.84 6.26 12.29
N ILE A 6 25.23 7.33 13.00
CA ILE A 6 24.30 8.11 13.84
C ILE A 6 23.34 8.95 13.00
N PHE A 7 23.81 9.52 11.89
CA PHE A 7 22.96 10.29 10.99
C PHE A 7 21.91 9.39 10.31
N GLN A 8 22.32 8.22 9.82
CA GLN A 8 21.41 7.23 9.25
C GLN A 8 20.40 6.71 10.28
N PHE A 9 20.82 6.53 11.53
CA PHE A 9 19.92 6.18 12.63
C PHE A 9 18.87 7.28 12.87
N PHE A 10 19.29 8.54 12.90
CA PHE A 10 18.39 9.68 13.05
C PHE A 10 17.38 9.79 11.91
N ILE A 11 17.81 9.60 10.65
CA ILE A 11 16.93 9.61 9.48
C ILE A 11 15.91 8.46 9.55
N LYS A 12 16.34 7.24 9.89
CA LYS A 12 15.43 6.09 10.05
C LYS A 12 14.40 6.33 11.16
N TRP A 13 14.84 6.88 12.28
CA TRP A 13 13.98 7.24 13.39
C TRP A 13 12.97 8.32 13.01
N LEU A 14 13.39 9.35 12.27
CA LEU A 14 12.52 10.41 11.77
C LEU A 14 11.47 9.85 10.81
N LEU A 15 11.86 9.00 9.86
CA LEU A 15 10.95 8.35 8.91
C LEU A 15 9.93 7.45 9.64
N PHE A 16 10.37 6.74 10.68
CA PHE A 16 9.49 5.92 11.51
C PHE A 16 8.46 6.79 12.26
N LEU A 17 8.91 7.92 12.84
CA LEU A 17 8.03 8.84 13.56
C LEU A 17 7.00 9.48 12.62
N VAL A 18 7.45 10.00 11.47
CA VAL A 18 6.56 10.59 10.46
C VAL A 18 5.58 9.56 9.90
N GLY A 19 6.03 8.33 9.63
CA GLY A 19 5.16 7.25 9.19
C GLY A 19 4.10 6.86 10.24
N THR A 20 4.52 6.79 11.50
CA THR A 20 3.59 6.51 12.62
C THR A 20 2.57 7.63 12.80
N LEU A 21 3.01 8.89 12.70
CA LEU A 21 2.15 10.06 12.77
C LEU A 21 1.16 10.09 11.59
N TYR A 22 1.62 9.77 10.37
CA TYR A 22 0.78 9.68 9.19
C TYR A 22 -0.33 8.64 9.41
N ILE A 23 0.01 7.41 9.81
CA ILE A 23 -0.97 6.34 10.09
C ILE A 23 -1.95 6.76 11.19
N PHE A 24 -1.45 7.43 12.23
CA PHE A 24 -2.28 7.91 13.33
C PHE A 24 -3.29 8.96 12.89
N VAL A 25 -2.90 9.93 12.05
CA VAL A 25 -3.79 10.96 11.50
C VAL A 25 -4.74 10.37 10.47
N GLU A 26 -4.25 9.47 9.61
CA GLU A 26 -5.01 8.78 8.58
C GLU A 26 -6.20 8.00 9.17
N LYS A 27 -6.04 7.36 10.34
CA LYS A 27 -7.14 6.65 11.01
C LYS A 27 -8.34 7.54 11.35
N PHE A 28 -8.15 8.85 11.47
CA PHE A 28 -9.20 9.82 11.77
C PHE A 28 -9.76 10.50 10.52
N ARG A 29 -9.12 10.34 9.36
CA ARG A 29 -9.61 10.84 8.08
C ARG A 29 -10.63 9.87 7.52
N ARG A 30 -11.90 10.29 7.45
CA ARG A 30 -12.88 9.62 6.58
C ARG A 30 -12.61 10.04 5.15
N TYR A 31 -12.09 9.13 4.35
CA TYR A 31 -12.01 9.33 2.91
C TYR A 31 -13.44 9.43 2.37
N PRO A 32 -13.80 10.49 1.59
CA PRO A 32 -15.05 10.45 0.85
C PRO A 32 -15.04 9.21 -0.05
N ASN A 33 -16.19 8.54 -0.20
CA ASN A 33 -16.30 7.29 -0.96
C ASN A 33 -15.61 7.37 -2.34
N GLU A 34 -15.60 8.55 -2.96
CA GLU A 34 -14.89 8.81 -4.22
C GLU A 34 -13.37 8.56 -4.19
N GLU A 35 -12.67 8.86 -3.09
CA GLU A 35 -11.24 8.54 -2.91
C GLU A 35 -11.02 7.08 -2.47
N LYS A 36 -12.03 6.47 -1.83
CA LYS A 36 -11.99 5.07 -1.42
C LYS A 36 -12.13 4.19 -2.65
N ASP A 37 -13.11 4.48 -3.51
CA ASP A 37 -13.55 3.63 -4.62
C ASP A 37 -12.76 3.89 -5.91
N ASN A 38 -12.22 5.11 -6.09
CA ASN A 38 -11.40 5.46 -7.26
C ASN A 38 -9.95 5.72 -6.88
N ILE A 39 -9.08 4.76 -7.22
CA ILE A 39 -7.64 4.98 -7.13
C ILE A 39 -7.18 5.64 -8.43
N LEU A 40 -6.79 6.91 -8.38
CA LEU A 40 -6.36 7.71 -9.53
C LEU A 40 -7.43 7.83 -10.64
N GLY A 41 -8.70 7.90 -10.26
CA GLY A 41 -9.82 7.93 -11.21
C GLY A 41 -10.13 6.58 -11.87
N LEU A 42 -9.46 5.50 -11.43
CA LEU A 42 -9.76 4.14 -11.86
C LEU A 42 -10.66 3.49 -10.81
N PRO A 43 -11.89 3.05 -11.19
CA PRO A 43 -12.78 2.36 -10.28
C PRO A 43 -12.15 1.01 -9.91
N ILE A 44 -12.15 0.73 -8.61
CA ILE A 44 -11.70 -0.55 -8.07
C ILE A 44 -12.92 -1.31 -7.60
N ASP A 45 -13.05 -2.56 -8.03
CA ASP A 45 -14.14 -3.45 -7.67
C ASP A 45 -14.20 -3.66 -6.15
N GLU A 46 -15.42 -3.77 -5.62
CA GLU A 46 -15.67 -3.91 -4.18
C GLU A 46 -14.88 -5.08 -3.57
N GLU A 47 -14.67 -6.15 -4.32
CA GLU A 47 -13.88 -7.29 -3.85
C GLU A 47 -12.46 -6.90 -3.43
N PHE A 48 -11.77 -6.04 -4.19
CA PHE A 48 -10.41 -5.61 -3.86
C PHE A 48 -10.40 -4.50 -2.81
N GLN A 49 -11.47 -3.72 -2.72
CA GLN A 49 -11.65 -2.72 -1.66
C GLN A 49 -11.74 -3.35 -0.29
N ASP A 50 -12.50 -4.44 -0.19
CA ASP A 50 -12.78 -5.12 1.07
C ASP A 50 -11.70 -6.12 1.47
N MET A 51 -10.86 -6.56 0.53
CA MET A 51 -9.70 -7.39 0.86
C MET A 51 -8.72 -6.67 1.81
N SER A 52 -8.29 -7.42 2.82
CA SER A 52 -7.15 -7.09 3.67
C SER A 52 -5.85 -7.13 2.88
N ARG A 53 -4.80 -6.50 3.43
CA ARG A 53 -3.46 -6.56 2.84
C ARG A 53 -2.97 -8.01 2.66
N PHE A 54 -3.32 -8.91 3.59
CA PHE A 54 -2.93 -10.31 3.50
C PHE A 54 -3.58 -10.99 2.29
N GLU A 55 -4.88 -10.79 2.11
CA GLU A 55 -5.63 -11.35 0.99
C GLU A 55 -5.15 -10.76 -0.33
N LEU A 56 -4.92 -9.44 -0.39
CA LEU A 56 -4.38 -8.78 -1.59
C LEU A 56 -2.99 -9.30 -1.97
N CYS A 57 -2.08 -9.47 -1.02
CA CYS A 57 -0.75 -10.01 -1.32
C CYS A 57 -0.83 -11.48 -1.76
N THR A 58 -1.70 -12.27 -1.13
CA THR A 58 -1.92 -13.68 -1.50
C THR A 58 -2.48 -13.79 -2.91
N PHE A 59 -3.53 -13.00 -3.21
CA PHE A 59 -4.09 -12.88 -4.55
C PHE A 59 -2.98 -12.52 -5.55
N MET A 60 -2.22 -11.44 -5.32
CA MET A 60 -1.16 -11.05 -6.26
C MET A 60 -0.06 -12.12 -6.43
N ASP A 61 0.28 -12.87 -5.37
CA ASP A 61 1.27 -13.95 -5.44
C ASP A 61 0.78 -15.16 -6.27
N ASP A 62 -0.53 -15.37 -6.39
CA ASP A 62 -1.13 -16.45 -7.19
C ASP A 62 -1.10 -16.14 -8.70
N TYR A 63 -1.23 -14.86 -9.08
CA TYR A 63 -1.29 -14.43 -10.47
C TYR A 63 0.05 -13.90 -11.04
N MET A 64 1.01 -13.52 -10.19
CA MET A 64 2.27 -12.94 -10.62
C MET A 64 3.43 -13.96 -10.62
N PRO A 65 4.35 -13.91 -11.60
CA PRO A 65 5.50 -14.82 -11.68
C PRO A 65 6.59 -14.55 -10.63
N ARG A 66 6.51 -13.42 -9.90
CA ARG A 66 7.44 -13.07 -8.82
C ARG A 66 6.70 -12.58 -7.60
N LYS A 67 7.12 -13.09 -6.44
CA LYS A 67 6.71 -12.63 -5.11
C LYS A 67 7.46 -11.35 -4.73
N GLY A 68 6.85 -10.57 -3.83
CA GLY A 68 7.44 -9.31 -3.34
C GLY A 68 6.43 -8.25 -2.92
N PHE A 69 5.12 -8.51 -3.10
CA PHE A 69 4.08 -7.58 -2.68
C PHE A 69 4.01 -7.35 -1.17
N TRP A 70 4.47 -8.33 -0.38
CA TRP A 70 4.62 -8.18 1.06
C TRP A 70 5.55 -7.03 1.46
N GLU A 71 6.56 -6.72 0.64
CA GLU A 71 7.54 -5.66 0.87
C GLU A 71 7.07 -4.26 0.41
N LEU A 72 5.96 -4.18 -0.33
CA LEU A 72 5.40 -2.93 -0.83
C LEU A 72 4.62 -2.19 0.25
N ASN A 73 5.12 -1.05 0.73
CA ASN A 73 4.55 -0.32 1.87
C ASN A 73 3.14 0.29 1.67
N SER A 74 2.48 0.13 0.53
CA SER A 74 1.19 0.79 0.23
C SER A 74 0.14 -0.19 -0.27
N THR A 75 -0.87 -0.46 0.55
CA THR A 75 -2.01 -1.34 0.21
C THR A 75 -2.82 -0.83 -0.97
N THR A 76 -2.94 0.49 -1.13
CA THR A 76 -3.58 1.14 -2.28
C THR A 76 -2.94 0.75 -3.62
N LYS A 77 -1.59 0.66 -3.66
CA LYS A 77 -0.88 0.21 -4.87
C LYS A 77 -1.15 -1.25 -5.18
N ILE A 78 -1.32 -2.09 -4.15
CA ILE A 78 -1.61 -3.52 -4.30
C ILE A 78 -3.04 -3.69 -4.82
N ARG A 79 -4.02 -2.94 -4.29
CA ARG A 79 -5.40 -2.91 -4.83
C ARG A 79 -5.46 -2.51 -6.29
N LEU A 80 -4.78 -1.42 -6.65
CA LEU A 80 -4.69 -0.99 -8.04
C LEU A 80 -4.05 -2.06 -8.91
N GLY A 81 -2.99 -2.70 -8.44
CA GLY A 81 -2.35 -3.82 -9.13
C GLY A 81 -3.31 -4.98 -9.38
N ALA A 82 -4.08 -5.38 -8.37
CA ALA A 82 -5.07 -6.44 -8.46
C ALA A 82 -6.17 -6.12 -9.47
N GLN A 83 -6.71 -4.89 -9.45
CA GLN A 83 -7.69 -4.44 -10.43
C GLN A 83 -7.14 -4.45 -11.86
N LEU A 84 -5.92 -3.94 -12.06
CA LEU A 84 -5.31 -3.91 -13.39
C LEU A 84 -5.03 -5.32 -13.93
N LEU A 85 -4.75 -6.27 -13.04
CA LEU A 85 -4.53 -7.66 -13.40
C LEU A 85 -5.85 -8.32 -13.82
N LYS A 86 -6.91 -8.17 -13.01
CA LYS A 86 -8.26 -8.63 -13.35
C LYS A 86 -8.73 -8.06 -14.69
N ASN A 87 -8.54 -6.77 -14.92
CA ASN A 87 -8.94 -6.09 -16.17
C ASN A 87 -8.15 -6.55 -17.40
N LYS A 88 -7.00 -7.21 -17.23
CA LYS A 88 -6.20 -7.76 -18.34
C LYS A 88 -6.49 -9.23 -18.63
N GLU A 89 -7.00 -9.97 -17.66
CA GLU A 89 -7.34 -11.39 -17.80
C GLU A 89 -8.80 -11.63 -18.24
N GLY A 90 -9.64 -10.59 -18.20
CA GLY A 90 -10.97 -10.55 -18.83
C GLY A 90 -10.95 -9.91 -20.21
#